data_AF-A0A0F9A9X6-F1
#
_entry.id   AF-A0A0F9A9X6-F1
#
_cell.length_a   1.000
_cell.length_b   1.000
_cell.length_c   1.000
_cell.angle_alpha   90.00
_cell.angle_beta   90.00
_cell.angle_gamma   90.00
#
_symmetry.space_group_name_H-M   'P 1'
#
loop_
_entity.id
_entity.type
_entity.pdbx_description
1 polymer ?
#
loop_
_entity_poly.entity_id
_entity_poly.type
_entity_poly.pdbx_seq_one_letter_code
_entity_poly.pdbx_strand_id
1 'polypeptide(L)'
;DVRAKEIVIFQGIPQRGIVEEYPVYYAAEEGMVETLESFGISKVEKGIIVGPEATVLNEALTNRLKAFALFTPVLEIPTPEGAASILTVLSKIYELKIDTTSLIKQGKEIKAKMLELAQKAQQYQQQQQLPPTGKEYTGYFQ
;
A
#
# COMPACT_ATOMS: atom_id res chain seq x y z
N ASP A 1 -4.33 -2.40 30.30
CA ASP A 1 -4.62 -1.15 29.59
C ASP A 1 -3.40 -0.76 28.76
N VAL A 2 -3.58 -0.52 27.45
CA VAL A 2 -2.49 -0.42 26.47
C VAL A 2 -2.05 1.04 26.25
N ARG A 3 -2.87 2.03 26.62
CA ARG A 3 -2.54 3.48 26.61
C ARG A 3 -1.83 3.94 25.33
N ALA A 4 -2.38 3.57 24.17
CA ALA A 4 -1.86 3.98 22.88
C ALA A 4 -1.88 5.51 22.75
N LYS A 5 -0.76 6.09 22.29
CA LYS A 5 -0.64 7.54 22.07
C LYS A 5 -1.22 7.98 20.72
N GLU A 6 -1.13 7.11 19.74
CA GLU A 6 -1.46 7.40 18.36
C GLU A 6 -1.73 6.10 17.59
N ILE A 7 -2.58 6.18 16.56
CA ILE A 7 -2.88 5.09 15.64
C ILE A 7 -2.47 5.52 14.23
N VAL A 8 -1.66 4.71 13.56
CA VAL A 8 -1.27 4.96 12.18
C VAL A 8 -1.76 3.84 11.29
N ILE A 9 -2.47 4.21 10.23
CA ILE A 9 -3.01 3.28 9.24
C ILE A 9 -2.14 3.33 8.00
N PHE A 10 -1.82 2.18 7.42
CA PHE A 10 -1.16 2.09 6.11
C PHE A 10 -2.13 1.49 5.10
N GLN A 11 -2.31 2.17 3.97
CA GLN A 11 -3.24 1.72 2.93
C GLN A 11 -2.65 1.90 1.53
N GLY A 12 -2.96 0.97 0.64
CA GLY A 12 -2.69 1.13 -0.79
C GLY A 12 -3.84 1.87 -1.49
N ILE A 13 -3.51 2.76 -2.41
CA ILE A 13 -4.46 3.33 -3.37
C ILE A 13 -4.30 2.54 -4.67
N PRO A 14 -5.30 1.73 -5.10
CA PRO A 14 -5.20 0.99 -6.34
C PRO A 14 -5.01 1.94 -7.52
N GLN A 15 -3.91 1.76 -8.26
CA GLN A 15 -3.62 2.50 -9.47
C GLN A 15 -3.55 1.55 -10.66
N ARG A 16 -4.19 1.94 -11.77
CA ARG A 16 -4.12 1.19 -13.03
C ARG A 16 -2.93 1.70 -13.85
N GLY A 17 -2.29 0.79 -14.56
CA GLY A 17 -1.15 1.09 -15.43
C GLY A 17 0.18 1.01 -14.69
N ILE A 18 1.18 1.70 -15.22
CA ILE A 18 2.55 1.68 -14.72
C ILE A 18 2.66 2.64 -13.53
N VAL A 19 3.24 2.14 -12.44
CA VAL A 19 3.61 2.95 -11.26
C VAL A 19 5.13 2.99 -11.22
N GLU A 20 5.69 4.14 -11.61
CA GLU A 20 7.15 4.36 -11.61
C GLU A 20 7.65 4.80 -10.23
N GLU A 21 6.81 5.53 -9.50
CA GLU A 21 7.12 6.09 -8.19
C GLU A 21 6.05 5.72 -7.17
N TYR A 22 6.46 5.67 -5.91
CA TYR A 22 5.60 5.36 -4.77
C TYR A 22 5.56 6.55 -3.79
N PRO A 23 4.94 7.68 -4.18
CA PRO A 23 4.74 8.79 -3.27
C PRO A 23 3.88 8.36 -2.08
N VAL A 24 4.10 9.01 -0.94
CA VAL A 24 3.30 8.81 0.25
C VAL A 24 2.38 10.00 0.44
N TYR A 25 1.08 9.70 0.60
CA TYR A 25 0.06 10.68 0.91
C TYR A 25 -0.47 10.48 2.32
N TYR A 26 -1.17 11.46 2.86
CA TYR A 26 -1.82 11.36 4.16
C TYR A 26 -3.30 11.78 4.15
N ALA A 27 -4.04 11.29 5.14
CA ALA A 27 -5.31 11.84 5.59
C ALA A 27 -5.29 11.90 7.13
N ALA A 28 -5.55 13.08 7.69
CA ALA A 28 -5.45 13.35 9.11
C ALA A 28 -6.34 14.52 9.52
N GLU A 29 -6.55 14.69 10.83
CA GLU A 29 -7.15 15.90 11.40
C GLU A 29 -6.25 17.13 11.20
N GLU A 30 -6.86 18.32 11.21
CA GLU A 30 -6.18 19.60 10.96
C GLU A 30 -4.93 19.81 11.82
N GLY A 31 -4.96 19.39 13.08
CA GLY A 31 -3.83 19.52 14.01
C GLY A 31 -2.58 18.70 13.64
N MET A 32 -2.67 17.77 12.68
CA MET A 32 -1.56 16.94 12.23
C MET A 32 -0.97 17.39 10.90
N VAL A 33 -1.65 18.27 10.16
CA VAL A 33 -1.31 18.69 8.79
C VAL A 33 0.11 19.24 8.72
N GLU A 34 0.43 20.27 9.50
CA GLU A 34 1.75 20.91 9.49
C GLU A 34 2.88 19.92 9.83
N THR A 35 2.62 19.01 10.78
CA THR A 35 3.60 18.00 11.19
C THR A 35 3.86 17.03 10.05
N LEU A 36 2.80 16.51 9.41
CA LEU A 36 2.92 15.54 8.32
C LEU A 36 3.59 16.17 7.09
N GLU A 37 3.21 17.39 6.72
CA GLU A 37 3.81 18.10 5.59
C GLU A 37 5.29 18.42 5.80
N SER A 38 5.74 18.61 7.05
CA SER A 38 7.16 18.79 7.37
C SER A 38 8.04 17.58 7.00
N PHE A 39 7.44 16.39 6.84
CA PHE A 39 8.11 15.18 6.37
C PHE A 39 8.11 15.02 4.84
N GLY A 40 7.59 16.00 4.10
CA GLY A 40 7.57 16.01 2.64
C GLY A 40 6.51 15.12 2.01
N ILE A 41 5.44 14.79 2.75
CA ILE A 41 4.30 14.04 2.23
C ILE A 41 3.10 14.95 1.98
N SER A 42 2.26 14.59 1.02
CA SER A 42 1.14 15.43 0.56
C SER A 42 -0.21 14.89 1.02
N LYS A 43 -1.20 15.76 1.18
CA LYS A 43 -2.56 15.33 1.51
C LYS A 43 -3.20 14.58 0.34
N VAL A 44 -4.03 13.57 0.63
CA VAL A 44 -5.00 13.07 -0.36
C VAL A 44 -6.04 14.15 -0.63
N GLU A 45 -6.20 14.58 -1.88
CA GLU A 45 -7.14 15.66 -2.23
C GLU A 45 -8.61 15.29 -2.01
N LYS A 46 -8.98 14.07 -2.43
CA LYS A 46 -10.35 13.55 -2.36
C LYS A 46 -10.35 12.03 -2.31
N GLY A 47 -11.30 11.46 -1.60
CA GLY A 47 -11.50 10.02 -1.54
C GLY A 47 -12.37 9.60 -0.37
N ILE A 48 -12.62 8.30 -0.28
CA ILE A 48 -13.23 7.66 0.87
C ILE A 48 -12.32 6.52 1.34
N ILE A 49 -12.21 6.37 2.65
CA ILE A 49 -11.56 5.22 3.29
C ILE A 49 -12.67 4.22 3.61
N VAL A 50 -12.48 2.95 3.24
CA VAL A 50 -13.46 1.88 3.43
C VAL A 50 -12.79 0.69 4.09
N GLY A 51 -13.56 -0.24 4.66
CA GLY A 51 -13.02 -1.44 5.29
C GLY A 51 -12.62 -1.24 6.76
N PRO A 52 -11.88 -2.20 7.34
CA PRO A 52 -11.48 -2.17 8.75
C PRO A 52 -10.73 -0.90 9.17
N GLU A 53 -9.89 -0.38 8.28
CA GLU A 53 -9.17 0.88 8.46
C GLU A 53 -10.10 2.07 8.71
N ALA A 54 -11.23 2.14 8.00
CA ALA A 54 -12.22 3.21 8.18
C ALA A 54 -12.85 3.12 9.56
N THR A 55 -13.17 1.90 10.01
CA THR A 55 -13.73 1.67 11.35
C THR A 55 -12.75 2.12 12.42
N VAL A 56 -11.47 1.73 12.32
CA VAL A 56 -10.44 2.14 13.28
C VAL A 56 -10.27 3.65 13.31
N LEU A 57 -10.25 4.31 12.15
CA LEU A 57 -10.12 5.77 12.08
C LEU A 57 -11.35 6.48 12.67
N ASN A 58 -12.56 6.01 12.36
CA ASN A 58 -13.80 6.58 12.90
C ASN A 58 -13.89 6.41 14.42
N GLU A 59 -13.47 5.27 14.96
CA GLU A 59 -13.40 5.05 16.40
C GLU A 59 -12.35 5.97 17.06
N ALA A 60 -11.19 6.15 16.42
CA ALA A 60 -10.16 7.06 16.92
C ALA A 60 -10.67 8.50 17.00
N LEU A 61 -11.32 8.99 15.94
CA LEU A 61 -11.94 10.32 15.89
C LEU A 61 -13.01 10.49 16.97
N THR A 62 -13.88 9.50 17.14
CA THR A 62 -14.97 9.54 18.14
C THR A 62 -14.44 9.57 19.57
N ASN A 63 -13.34 8.85 19.83
CA ASN A 63 -12.74 8.72 21.16
C ASN A 63 -11.59 9.72 21.40
N ARG A 64 -11.38 10.70 20.51
CA ARG A 64 -10.32 11.72 20.60
C ARG A 64 -8.90 11.10 20.72
N LEU A 65 -8.70 9.96 20.07
CA LEU A 65 -7.38 9.37 19.90
C LEU A 65 -6.73 9.96 18.65
N LYS A 66 -5.46 10.33 18.74
CA LYS A 66 -4.71 10.80 17.58
C LYS A 66 -4.61 9.68 16.55
N ALA A 67 -5.06 9.95 15.34
CA ALA A 67 -4.93 8.99 14.24
C ALA A 67 -4.75 9.67 12.89
N PHE A 68 -3.98 9.02 12.03
CA PHE A 68 -3.83 9.40 10.64
C PHE A 68 -3.59 8.17 9.77
N ALA A 69 -3.87 8.32 8.48
CA ALA A 69 -3.61 7.30 7.49
C ALA A 69 -2.53 7.76 6.51
N LEU A 70 -1.65 6.83 6.15
CA LEU A 70 -0.65 6.97 5.10
C LEU A 70 -1.03 6.09 3.91
N PHE A 71 -0.89 6.65 2.73
CA PHE A 71 -1.29 6.04 1.48
C PHE A 71 -0.16 6.00 0.47
N THR A 72 -0.16 5.01 -0.40
CA THR A 72 0.77 4.95 -1.55
C THR A 72 0.09 4.22 -2.71
N PRO A 73 0.39 4.54 -3.97
CA PRO A 73 -0.16 3.79 -5.10
C PRO A 73 0.28 2.32 -5.06
N VAL A 74 -0.63 1.42 -5.40
CA VAL A 74 -0.36 -0.02 -5.47
C VAL A 74 -0.96 -0.63 -6.74
N LEU A 75 -0.33 -1.71 -7.20
CA LEU A 75 -0.80 -2.51 -8.33
C LEU A 75 -1.68 -3.67 -7.85
N GLU A 76 -2.32 -4.38 -8.78
CA GLU A 76 -3.05 -5.63 -8.49
C GLU A 76 -2.10 -6.82 -8.16
N ILE A 77 -0.79 -6.57 -8.18
CA ILE A 77 0.28 -7.50 -7.76
C ILE A 77 0.96 -6.99 -6.49
N PRO A 78 1.66 -7.86 -5.73
CA PRO A 78 2.39 -7.44 -4.54
C PRO A 78 3.29 -6.24 -4.83
N THR A 79 3.16 -5.17 -4.06
CA THR A 79 3.85 -3.89 -4.28
C THR A 79 4.73 -3.57 -3.06
N PRO A 80 5.85 -4.29 -2.84
CA PRO A 80 6.72 -4.09 -1.68
C PRO A 80 7.39 -2.69 -1.68
N GLU A 81 7.58 -2.10 -2.85
CA GLU A 81 8.16 -0.77 -3.01
C GLU A 81 7.26 0.31 -2.37
N GLY A 82 5.95 0.23 -2.56
CA GLY A 82 4.98 1.12 -1.90
C GLY A 82 5.00 0.99 -0.38
N ALA A 83 5.00 -0.24 0.13
CA ALA A 83 5.13 -0.49 1.56
C ALA A 83 6.46 0.07 2.12
N ALA A 84 7.57 -0.07 1.39
CA ALA A 84 8.87 0.47 1.79
C ALA A 84 8.88 2.01 1.83
N SER A 85 8.17 2.69 0.92
CA SER A 85 8.00 4.14 0.95
C SER A 85 7.27 4.61 2.21
N ILE A 86 6.15 3.95 2.57
CA ILE A 86 5.44 4.25 3.82
C ILE A 86 6.35 4.04 5.03
N LEU A 87 7.10 2.93 5.09
CA LEU A 87 8.02 2.65 6.20
C LEU A 87 9.17 3.67 6.30
N THR A 88 9.61 4.22 5.18
CA THR A 88 10.63 5.28 5.16
C THR A 88 10.09 6.57 5.77
N VAL A 89 8.84 6.94 5.45
CA VAL A 89 8.16 8.08 6.09
C VAL A 89 7.95 7.82 7.58
N LEU A 90 7.48 6.63 7.94
CA LEU A 90 7.27 6.22 9.33
C LEU A 90 8.56 6.29 10.15
N SER A 91 9.67 5.83 9.57
CA SER A 91 11.01 5.90 10.15
C SER A 91 11.42 7.34 10.47
N LYS A 92 11.06 8.31 9.63
CA LYS A 92 11.31 9.74 9.89
C LYS A 92 10.38 10.30 10.98
N ILE A 93 9.09 9.97 10.93
CA ILE A 93 8.08 10.49 11.89
C ILE A 93 8.42 10.07 13.33
N TYR A 94 8.86 8.82 13.52
CA TYR A 94 9.08 8.23 14.84
C TYR A 94 10.54 7.93 15.17
N GLU A 95 11.48 8.42 14.35
CA GLU A 95 12.92 8.20 14.51
C GLU A 95 13.30 6.70 14.63
N LEU A 96 12.59 5.85 13.89
CA LEU A 96 12.81 4.39 13.90
C LEU A 96 13.90 3.98 12.92
N LYS A 97 14.63 2.92 13.23
CA LYS A 97 15.58 2.29 12.30
C LYS A 97 14.93 1.07 11.64
N ILE A 98 14.30 1.28 10.48
CA ILE A 98 13.59 0.24 9.73
C ILE A 98 14.39 -0.11 8.48
N ASP A 99 14.89 -1.34 8.39
CA ASP A 99 15.50 -1.88 7.17
C ASP A 99 14.44 -2.56 6.30
N THR A 100 14.26 -2.08 5.07
CA THR A 100 13.30 -2.60 4.10
C THR A 100 13.93 -3.57 3.09
N THR A 101 15.22 -3.89 3.22
CA THR A 101 15.94 -4.76 2.28
C THR A 101 15.27 -6.13 2.13
N SER A 102 14.91 -6.76 3.26
CA SER A 102 14.24 -8.06 3.26
C SER A 102 12.83 -7.99 2.65
N LEU A 103 12.09 -6.92 2.94
CA LEU A 103 10.74 -6.68 2.37
C LEU A 103 10.80 -6.61 0.84
N ILE A 104 11.74 -5.84 0.29
CA ILE A 104 11.93 -5.71 -1.16
C ILE A 104 12.34 -7.05 -1.77
N LYS A 105 13.30 -7.76 -1.15
CA LYS A 105 13.77 -9.05 -1.65
C LYS A 105 12.64 -10.08 -1.71
N GLN A 106 11.91 -10.25 -0.61
CA GLN A 106 10.82 -11.23 -0.54
C GLN A 106 9.68 -10.87 -1.50
N GLY A 107 9.35 -9.58 -1.64
CA GLY A 107 8.34 -9.15 -2.59
C GLY A 107 8.72 -9.46 -4.05
N LYS A 108 10.00 -9.34 -4.42
CA LYS A 108 10.50 -9.78 -5.74
C LYS A 108 10.37 -11.29 -5.94
N GLU A 109 10.68 -12.09 -4.92
CA GLU A 109 10.52 -13.55 -4.98
C GLU A 109 9.06 -13.97 -5.15
N ILE A 110 8.12 -13.29 -4.47
CA ILE A 110 6.69 -13.52 -4.62
C ILE A 110 6.22 -13.13 -6.04
N LYS A 111 6.62 -11.96 -6.55
CA LYS A 111 6.31 -11.52 -7.92
C LYS A 111 6.79 -12.56 -8.96
N ALA A 112 8.02 -13.06 -8.81
CA ALA A 112 8.58 -14.07 -9.71
C ALA A 112 7.77 -15.38 -9.71
N LYS A 113 7.38 -15.88 -8.53
CA LYS A 113 6.52 -17.07 -8.41
C LYS A 113 5.14 -16.86 -9.02
N MET A 114 4.53 -15.70 -8.84
CA MET A 114 3.25 -15.38 -9.45
C MET A 114 3.34 -15.36 -10.98
N LEU A 115 4.40 -14.80 -11.54
CA LEU A 115 4.64 -14.81 -12.99
C LEU A 115 4.83 -16.24 -13.52
N GLU A 116 5.59 -17.08 -12.82
CA GLU A 116 5.78 -18.49 -13.18
C GLU A 116 4.44 -19.25 -13.21
N LEU A 117 3.59 -19.04 -12.20
CA LEU A 117 2.26 -19.65 -12.12
C LEU A 117 1.33 -19.17 -13.25
N ALA A 118 1.36 -17.86 -13.56
CA ALA A 118 0.57 -17.29 -14.64
C ALA A 118 0.98 -17.87 -16.01
N GLN A 119 2.28 -18.00 -16.27
CA GLN A 119 2.80 -18.60 -17.50
C GLN A 119 2.39 -20.07 -17.63
N LYS A 120 2.50 -20.85 -16.56
CA LYS A 120 2.06 -22.25 -16.53
C LYS A 120 0.56 -22.35 -16.82
N ALA A 121 -0.27 -21.53 -16.16
CA ALA A 121 -1.71 -21.52 -16.39
C ALA A 121 -2.07 -21.20 -17.86
N GLN A 122 -1.37 -20.23 -18.47
CA GLN A 122 -1.56 -19.87 -19.88
C GLN A 122 -1.19 -21.03 -20.83
N GLN A 123 -0.08 -21.73 -20.56
CA GLN A 123 0.32 -22.92 -21.33
C GLN A 123 -0.72 -24.04 -21.23
N TYR A 124 -1.25 -24.31 -20.02
CA TYR A 124 -2.31 -25.32 -19.82
C TYR A 124 -3.61 -24.96 -20.55
N GLN A 125 -3.99 -23.68 -20.60
CA GLN A 125 -5.18 -23.22 -21.33
C GLN A 125 -5.03 -23.41 -22.84
N GLN A 126 -3.86 -23.06 -23.39
CA GLN A 126 -3.56 -23.27 -24.81
C GLN A 126 -3.60 -24.75 -25.21
N GLN A 127 -3.08 -25.64 -24.35
CA GLN A 127 -3.11 -27.09 -24.60
C GLN A 127 -4.53 -27.67 -24.60
N GLN A 128 -5.44 -27.12 -23.78
CA GLN A 128 -6.82 -27.61 -23.64
C GLN A 128 -7.83 -26.94 -24.60
N GLN A 129 -7.40 -26.00 -25.46
CA GLN A 129 -8.29 -25.22 -26.34
C GLN A 129 -9.46 -24.57 -25.59
N LEU A 130 -9.25 -24.21 -24.32
CA LEU A 130 -10.28 -23.57 -23.51
C LEU A 130 -10.51 -22.14 -24.04
N PRO A 131 -11.77 -21.65 -24.08
CA PRO A 131 -12.02 -20.26 -24.44
C PRO A 131 -11.31 -19.33 -23.44
N PRO A 132 -10.80 -18.18 -23.89
CA PRO A 132 -10.05 -17.27 -23.03
C PRO A 132 -10.93 -16.79 -21.88
N THR A 133 -10.54 -17.09 -20.64
CA THR A 133 -11.15 -16.52 -19.45
C THR A 133 -10.51 -15.15 -19.17
N GLY A 134 -11.36 -14.14 -18.94
CA GLY A 134 -10.97 -12.73 -18.93
C GLY A 134 -9.89 -12.32 -17.93
N LYS A 135 -9.20 -11.23 -18.31
CA LYS A 135 -8.01 -10.57 -17.76
C LYS A 135 -6.70 -11.38 -17.90
N GLU A 136 -5.88 -10.98 -18.87
CA GLU A 136 -4.50 -11.45 -19.02
C GLU A 136 -3.66 -11.02 -17.81
N TYR A 137 -3.39 -11.96 -16.90
CA TYR A 137 -2.55 -11.75 -15.72
C TYR A 137 -1.11 -11.33 -16.05
N THR A 138 -0.64 -11.60 -17.27
CA THR A 138 0.71 -11.24 -17.74
C THR A 138 0.90 -9.74 -17.98
N GLY A 139 -0.19 -8.99 -18.22
CA GLY A 139 -0.11 -7.55 -18.48
C GLY A 139 0.38 -6.71 -17.30
N TYR A 140 0.35 -7.25 -16.07
CA TYR A 140 0.85 -6.57 -14.87
C TYR A 140 2.35 -6.73 -14.65
N PHE A 141 3.01 -7.59 -15.43
CA PHE A 141 4.43 -7.90 -15.30
C PHE A 141 5.28 -7.37 -16.46
N GLN A 142 4.67 -6.63 -17.39
CA GLN A 142 5.36 -5.95 -18.49
C GLN A 142 5.90 -4.59 -18.07
#